data_AF-A0A8B6GES3-F1
#
_entry.id   AF-A0A8B6GES3-F1
#
_cell.length_a   1.000
_cell.length_b   1.000
_cell.length_c   1.000
_cell.angle_alpha   90.00
_cell.angle_beta   90.00
_cell.angle_gamma   90.00
#
_symmetry.space_group_name_H-M   'P 1'
#
loop_
_entity.id
_entity.type
_entity.pdbx_description
1 polymer ?
#
loop_
_entity_poly.entity_id
_entity_poly.type
_entity_poly.pdbx_seq_one_letter_code
_entity_poly.pdbx_strand_id
1 'polypeptide(L)'
;MILLLKILLLIFTFSFDISISLETYNGQCPHRSQMKTRASWVCGSNPLENYSCLYGTNGSVESCTDKSDYAAPGKRYVVKDNPHPENCPNYRYQPYKLWSNRSSDCEFIKSECGELGQIMCGIGTTIKDVTCRCDHTRGYAFLTTPRNVSLCEPTAEDCSCFLKICDKNFILAS
;
A
#
# COMPACT_ATOMS: atom_id res chain seq x y z
N MET A 1 -21.66 33.74 62.25
CA MET A 1 -22.16 33.89 60.87
C MET A 1 -21.00 34.25 59.92
N ILE A 2 -19.91 33.46 59.90
CA ILE A 2 -18.69 33.72 59.09
C ILE A 2 -18.13 32.40 58.51
N LEU A 3 -18.89 31.30 58.55
CA LEU A 3 -18.40 29.96 58.15
C LEU A 3 -19.12 29.35 56.94
N LEU A 4 -19.96 30.12 56.23
CA LEU A 4 -20.66 29.69 55.02
C LEU A 4 -20.21 30.41 53.74
N LEU A 5 -19.27 31.37 53.85
CA LEU A 5 -18.82 32.20 52.71
C LEU A 5 -17.47 31.77 52.10
N LYS A 6 -16.85 30.69 52.59
CA LYS A 6 -15.55 30.20 52.07
C LYS A 6 -15.65 28.93 51.21
N ILE A 7 -16.82 28.30 51.12
CA ILE A 7 -17.02 27.08 50.30
C ILE A 7 -17.61 27.40 48.93
N LEU A 8 -18.15 28.62 48.73
CA LEU A 8 -18.62 29.12 47.43
C LEU A 8 -17.54 29.79 46.57
N LEU A 9 -16.27 29.65 46.93
CA LEU A 9 -15.11 30.19 46.20
C LEU A 9 -14.23 29.08 45.60
N LEU A 10 -14.80 27.90 45.40
CA LEU A 10 -14.12 26.70 44.88
C LEU A 10 -14.74 26.14 43.60
N ILE A 11 -15.70 26.84 42.99
CA ILE A 11 -16.36 26.44 41.75
C ILE A 11 -16.47 27.68 40.87
N PHE A 12 -16.02 27.58 39.61
CA PHE A 12 -15.79 28.68 38.65
C PHE A 12 -14.56 29.52 39.02
N THR A 13 -13.38 29.29 38.45
CA THR A 13 -13.09 29.34 37.02
C THR A 13 -11.80 28.56 36.73
N PHE A 14 -11.90 27.27 36.38
CA PHE A 14 -10.89 26.68 35.51
C PHE A 14 -11.33 26.95 34.08
N SER A 15 -11.10 28.18 33.63
CA SER A 15 -10.96 28.43 32.20
C SER A 15 -9.68 27.69 31.81
N PHE A 16 -9.82 26.45 31.34
CA PHE A 16 -8.81 25.90 30.47
C PHE A 16 -8.80 26.82 29.26
N ASP A 17 -7.89 27.79 29.26
CA ASP A 17 -7.34 28.35 28.04
C ASP A 17 -6.69 27.17 27.31
N ILE A 18 -7.53 26.40 26.61
CA ILE A 18 -7.07 25.62 25.47
C ILE A 18 -6.72 26.70 24.45
N SER A 19 -5.50 27.21 24.57
CA SER A 19 -4.78 27.80 23.46
C SER A 19 -4.74 26.72 22.40
N ILE A 20 -5.78 26.68 21.55
CA ILE A 20 -5.72 26.02 20.26
C ILE A 20 -4.69 26.85 19.52
N SER A 21 -3.43 26.46 19.71
CA SER A 21 -2.36 26.75 18.78
C SER A 21 -2.96 26.37 17.44
N LEU A 22 -3.32 27.39 16.64
CA LEU A 22 -3.63 27.23 15.25
C LEU A 22 -2.31 26.85 14.60
N GLU A 23 -1.88 25.60 14.83
CA GLU A 23 -0.64 25.07 14.29
C GLU A 23 -0.80 25.17 12.79
N THR A 24 -0.04 26.09 12.22
CA THR A 24 0.26 26.21 10.81
C THR A 24 0.39 24.80 10.27
N TYR A 25 -0.54 24.44 9.40
CA TYR A 25 -0.74 23.10 8.83
C TYR A 25 0.57 22.63 8.16
N ASN A 26 1.42 21.93 8.91
CA ASN A 26 2.50 21.15 8.33
C ASN A 26 1.84 19.95 7.70
N GLY A 27 1.81 19.88 6.37
CA GLY A 27 1.15 18.85 5.57
C GLY A 27 1.70 17.43 5.80
N GLN A 28 1.49 16.89 7.00
CA GLN A 28 1.78 15.53 7.41
C GLN A 28 0.52 14.89 8.01
N CYS A 29 0.24 13.65 7.62
CA CYS A 29 -0.88 12.91 8.18
C CYS A 29 -0.73 12.73 9.70
N PRO A 30 -1.84 12.76 10.45
CA PRO A 30 -1.81 12.56 11.89
C PRO A 30 -1.27 11.17 12.23
N HIS A 31 -0.58 11.07 13.36
CA HIS A 31 -0.20 9.78 13.90
C HIS A 31 -1.44 8.90 14.15
N ARG A 32 -1.30 7.57 14.06
CA ARG A 32 -2.43 6.61 14.16
C ARG A 32 -3.29 6.84 15.40
N SER A 33 -2.69 7.23 16.53
CA SER A 33 -3.40 7.54 17.78
C SER A 33 -4.27 8.79 17.73
N GLN A 34 -3.93 9.76 16.89
CA GLN A 34 -4.64 11.03 16.72
C GLN A 34 -5.65 11.00 15.57
N MET A 35 -5.60 9.96 14.76
CA MET A 35 -6.39 9.82 13.54
C MET A 35 -7.90 9.91 13.79
N LYS A 36 -8.41 9.32 14.88
CA LYS A 36 -9.82 9.40 15.25
C LYS A 36 -10.24 10.85 15.55
N THR A 37 -9.45 11.56 16.35
CA THR A 37 -9.73 12.96 16.70
C THR A 37 -9.63 13.86 15.48
N ARG A 38 -8.61 13.64 14.63
CA ARG A 38 -8.44 14.40 13.38
C ARG A 38 -9.59 14.15 12.41
N ALA A 39 -9.96 12.88 12.22
CA ALA A 39 -11.09 12.50 11.39
C ALA A 39 -12.40 13.16 11.84
N SER A 40 -12.67 13.19 13.15
CA SER A 40 -13.87 13.85 13.71
C SER A 40 -13.88 15.35 13.46
N TRP A 41 -12.70 15.97 13.44
CA TRP A 41 -12.56 17.41 13.21
C TRP A 41 -12.71 17.78 11.73
N VAL A 42 -12.19 16.95 10.82
CA VAL A 42 -12.18 17.24 9.38
C VAL A 42 -13.46 16.75 8.69
N CYS A 43 -13.99 15.58 9.03
CA CYS A 43 -15.07 14.92 8.29
C CYS A 43 -16.45 14.94 8.96
N GLY A 44 -16.58 15.44 10.20
CA GLY A 44 -17.87 15.55 10.88
C GLY A 44 -18.55 14.19 11.10
N SER A 45 -19.68 13.94 10.45
CA SER A 45 -20.50 12.72 10.62
C SER A 45 -19.83 11.49 9.97
N ASN A 46 -19.74 10.37 10.71
CA ASN A 46 -19.01 9.13 10.33
C ASN A 46 -17.52 9.32 10.00
N PRO A 47 -16.75 9.94 10.91
CA PRO A 47 -15.43 10.45 10.60
C PRO A 47 -14.40 9.37 10.28
N LEU A 48 -14.40 8.27 11.05
CA LEU A 48 -13.46 7.17 10.82
C LEU A 48 -13.73 6.40 9.53
N GLU A 49 -14.93 6.52 8.98
CA GLU A 49 -15.28 5.79 7.76
C GLU A 49 -14.88 6.55 6.52
N ASN A 50 -14.96 7.88 6.55
CA ASN A 50 -14.77 8.71 5.37
C ASN A 50 -13.42 9.44 5.38
N TYR A 51 -12.72 9.45 6.53
CA TYR A 51 -11.44 10.11 6.62
C TYR A 51 -10.33 9.32 5.93
N SER A 52 -9.66 10.02 5.03
CA SER A 52 -8.46 9.56 4.37
C SER A 52 -7.32 10.55 4.52
N CYS A 53 -6.13 10.07 4.83
CA CYS A 53 -4.92 10.86 4.68
C CYS A 53 -3.92 10.12 3.80
N LEU A 54 -3.43 10.78 2.76
CA LEU A 54 -2.59 10.17 1.73
C LEU A 54 -1.30 10.96 1.58
N TYR A 55 -0.17 10.25 1.54
CA TYR A 55 1.13 10.86 1.31
C TYR A 55 1.40 10.97 -0.19
N GLY A 56 1.54 12.21 -0.68
CA GLY A 56 1.99 12.55 -2.02
C GLY A 56 3.44 13.05 -2.02
N THR A 57 4.00 13.28 -3.21
CA THR A 57 5.35 13.84 -3.38
C THR A 57 5.50 15.26 -2.83
N ASN A 58 4.39 15.99 -2.70
CA ASN A 58 4.37 17.39 -2.23
C ASN A 58 3.80 17.52 -0.79
N GLY A 59 3.79 16.43 -0.02
CA GLY A 59 3.22 16.38 1.33
C GLY A 59 1.97 15.49 1.42
N SER A 60 1.28 15.54 2.55
CA SER A 60 0.04 14.77 2.74
C SER A 60 -1.21 15.57 2.44
N VAL A 61 -2.24 14.89 1.96
CA VAL A 61 -3.59 15.46 1.83
C VAL A 61 -4.57 14.66 2.66
N GLU A 62 -5.35 15.39 3.43
CA GLU A 62 -6.51 14.89 4.17
C GLU A 62 -7.75 15.07 3.29
N SER A 63 -8.59 14.05 3.19
CA SER A 63 -9.82 14.05 2.39
C SER A 63 -10.92 13.30 3.13
N CYS A 64 -12.15 13.78 2.97
CA CYS A 64 -13.35 13.16 3.50
C CYS A 64 -14.16 12.61 2.32
N THR A 65 -13.84 11.39 1.90
CA THR A 65 -14.51 10.70 0.80
C THR A 65 -15.15 9.42 1.32
N ASP A 66 -16.31 9.07 0.77
CA ASP A 66 -16.99 7.84 1.17
C ASP A 66 -16.11 6.62 0.85
N LYS A 67 -16.22 5.56 1.68
CA LYS A 67 -15.51 4.28 1.48
C LYS A 67 -15.69 3.65 0.09
N SER A 68 -16.73 4.07 -0.63
CA SER A 68 -16.99 3.68 -2.02
C SER A 68 -15.88 4.12 -2.97
N ASP A 69 -15.16 5.19 -2.63
CA ASP A 69 -14.20 5.84 -3.52
C ASP A 69 -12.78 5.26 -3.37
N TYR A 70 -12.56 4.41 -2.36
CA TYR A 70 -11.28 3.76 -2.15
C TYR A 70 -10.76 3.02 -3.39
N ALA A 71 -9.45 3.15 -3.63
CA ALA A 71 -8.79 2.51 -4.76
C ALA A 71 -8.92 0.97 -4.67
N ALA A 72 -9.72 0.41 -5.57
CA ALA A 72 -9.82 -1.02 -5.80
C ALA A 72 -8.43 -1.62 -6.11
N PRO A 73 -8.24 -2.95 -5.96
CA PRO A 73 -7.03 -3.60 -6.44
C PRO A 73 -6.63 -3.12 -7.85
N GLY A 74 -5.36 -2.79 -8.01
CA GLY A 74 -4.79 -2.30 -9.26
C GLY A 74 -4.94 -0.81 -9.50
N LYS A 75 -5.43 -0.07 -8.50
CA LYS A 75 -5.51 1.38 -8.53
C LYS A 75 -4.70 2.01 -7.42
N ARG A 76 -4.19 3.20 -7.69
CA ARG A 76 -3.62 4.17 -6.75
C ARG A 76 -4.55 5.37 -6.61
N TYR A 77 -4.32 6.21 -5.61
CA TYR A 77 -5.11 7.41 -5.42
C TYR A 77 -4.32 8.64 -5.83
N VAL A 78 -4.80 9.35 -6.86
CA VAL A 78 -4.15 10.57 -7.32
C VAL A 78 -4.66 11.74 -6.52
N VAL A 79 -3.74 12.40 -5.83
CA VAL A 79 -4.04 13.50 -4.92
C VAL A 79 -3.64 14.82 -5.59
N LYS A 80 -4.34 15.18 -6.66
CA LYS A 80 -4.14 16.47 -7.34
C LYS A 80 -5.49 17.00 -7.82
N ASP A 81 -5.84 18.22 -7.40
CA ASP A 81 -7.02 19.01 -7.75
C ASP A 81 -8.38 18.39 -7.38
N ASN A 82 -8.62 17.12 -7.72
CA ASN A 82 -9.79 16.34 -7.34
C ASN A 82 -9.36 14.88 -7.07
N PRO A 83 -9.37 14.39 -5.83
CA PRO A 83 -8.87 13.07 -5.50
C PRO A 83 -9.69 11.95 -6.19
N HIS A 84 -9.03 11.11 -6.98
CA HIS A 84 -9.68 10.03 -7.70
C HIS A 84 -8.78 8.80 -7.85
N PRO A 85 -9.35 7.59 -8.00
CA PRO A 85 -8.57 6.39 -8.22
C PRO A 85 -8.13 6.28 -9.68
N GLU A 86 -6.84 6.06 -9.89
CA GLU A 86 -6.22 5.84 -11.21
C GLU A 86 -5.56 4.45 -11.24
N ASN A 87 -5.43 3.83 -12.41
CA ASN A 87 -4.70 2.57 -12.54
C ASN A 87 -3.23 2.72 -12.10
N CYS A 88 -2.66 1.64 -11.56
CA CYS A 88 -1.21 1.59 -11.34
C CYS A 88 -0.46 1.82 -12.64
N PRO A 89 0.68 2.53 -12.60
CA PRO A 89 1.56 2.61 -13.76
C PRO A 89 2.09 1.22 -14.13
N ASN A 90 2.45 1.01 -15.40
CA ASN A 90 2.77 -0.32 -15.93
C ASN A 90 3.90 -1.07 -15.21
N TYR A 91 4.79 -0.37 -14.51
CA TYR A 91 5.93 -0.91 -13.76
C TYR A 91 5.62 -1.17 -12.27
N ARG A 92 4.40 -0.89 -11.81
CA ARG A 92 3.94 -1.15 -10.44
C ARG A 92 2.64 -1.94 -10.44
N TYR A 93 2.30 -2.51 -9.28
CA TYR A 93 1.04 -3.18 -9.06
C TYR A 93 0.58 -3.05 -7.60
N GLN A 94 -0.72 -3.29 -7.38
CA GLN A 94 -1.39 -3.14 -6.10
C GLN A 94 -2.41 -4.28 -5.93
N PRO A 95 -2.02 -5.39 -5.27
CA PRO A 95 -2.85 -6.62 -5.22
C PRO A 95 -4.05 -6.50 -4.29
N TYR A 96 -4.00 -5.61 -3.30
CA TYR A 96 -5.08 -5.36 -2.34
C TYR A 96 -5.63 -3.95 -2.44
N LYS A 97 -6.87 -3.78 -2.00
CA LYS A 97 -7.50 -2.48 -1.83
C LYS A 97 -6.67 -1.62 -0.88
N LEU A 98 -6.31 -0.40 -1.31
CA LEU A 98 -5.59 0.51 -0.42
C LEU A 98 -6.57 1.16 0.55
N TRP A 99 -6.23 1.13 1.83
CA TRP A 99 -6.88 1.95 2.83
C TRP A 99 -6.14 3.27 2.95
N SER A 100 -6.83 4.29 3.40
CA SER A 100 -6.20 5.55 3.71
C SER A 100 -5.10 5.41 4.77
N ASN A 101 -4.13 6.33 4.77
CA ASN A 101 -2.88 6.33 5.55
C ASN A 101 -1.70 5.55 4.96
N ARG A 102 -1.63 5.47 3.62
CA ARG A 102 -0.47 4.89 2.90
C ARG A 102 -0.09 5.79 1.70
N SER A 103 0.89 5.32 0.93
CA SER A 103 1.34 5.97 -0.30
C SER A 103 0.18 6.26 -1.25
N SER A 104 0.24 7.41 -1.93
CA SER A 104 -0.60 7.72 -3.09
C SER A 104 -0.20 6.95 -4.36
N ASP A 105 0.89 6.18 -4.30
CA ASP A 105 1.37 5.31 -5.38
C ASP A 105 1.11 3.83 -5.07
N CYS A 106 1.12 2.99 -6.11
CA CYS A 106 1.00 1.53 -5.93
C CYS A 106 2.23 0.98 -5.20
N GLU A 107 1.98 0.14 -4.20
CA GLU A 107 2.98 -0.22 -3.19
C GLU A 107 4.14 -1.04 -3.78
N PHE A 108 3.84 -1.92 -4.75
CA PHE A 108 4.81 -2.86 -5.28
C PHE A 108 5.34 -2.45 -6.65
N ILE A 109 6.65 -2.57 -6.81
CA ILE A 109 7.32 -2.50 -8.11
C ILE A 109 7.33 -3.90 -8.71
N LYS A 110 7.10 -4.01 -10.02
CA LYS A 110 7.19 -5.29 -10.71
C LYS A 110 8.62 -5.80 -10.75
N SER A 111 8.78 -7.10 -10.55
CA SER A 111 10.05 -7.80 -10.66
C SER A 111 10.53 -7.85 -12.11
N GLU A 112 11.79 -8.25 -12.30
CA GLU A 112 12.37 -8.50 -13.61
C GLU A 112 12.68 -9.99 -13.78
N CYS A 113 12.44 -10.53 -14.98
CA CYS A 113 12.90 -11.87 -15.36
C CYS A 113 14.28 -11.75 -16.03
N GLY A 114 15.31 -11.46 -15.24
CA GLY A 114 16.64 -11.10 -15.75
C GLY A 114 17.77 -12.07 -15.42
N GLU A 115 17.52 -13.09 -14.58
CA GLU A 115 18.58 -14.01 -14.17
C GLU A 115 18.92 -15.02 -15.27
N LEU A 116 20.05 -15.70 -15.10
CA LEU A 116 20.56 -16.63 -16.10
C LEU A 116 19.55 -17.74 -16.41
N GLY A 117 19.11 -17.80 -17.67
CA GLY A 117 18.17 -18.81 -18.15
C GLY A 117 16.71 -18.50 -17.84
N GLN A 118 16.39 -17.39 -17.18
CA GLN A 118 15.02 -16.90 -17.05
C GLN A 118 14.58 -16.15 -18.31
N ILE A 119 13.28 -16.24 -18.61
CA ILE A 119 12.61 -15.48 -19.66
C ILE A 119 11.24 -15.02 -19.17
N MET A 120 10.87 -13.80 -19.56
CA MET A 120 9.57 -13.22 -19.22
C MET A 120 8.45 -13.87 -20.03
N CYS A 121 7.40 -14.32 -19.35
CA CYS A 121 6.19 -14.87 -19.98
C CYS A 121 5.02 -13.90 -19.92
N GLY A 122 4.95 -13.12 -18.85
CA GLY A 122 3.86 -12.19 -18.62
C GLY A 122 4.40 -10.92 -17.99
N ILE A 123 4.00 -9.78 -18.53
CA ILE A 123 4.37 -8.44 -18.05
C ILE A 123 3.66 -8.06 -16.73
N GLY A 124 2.92 -9.00 -16.14
CA GLY A 124 2.04 -8.76 -15.00
C GLY A 124 0.84 -7.89 -15.34
N THR A 125 0.10 -7.49 -14.32
CA THR A 125 -1.08 -6.61 -14.46
C THR A 125 -0.97 -5.48 -13.44
N THR A 126 -1.99 -4.65 -13.30
CA THR A 126 -2.04 -3.67 -12.21
C THR A 126 -2.24 -4.35 -10.85
N ILE A 127 -2.65 -5.62 -10.78
CA ILE A 127 -2.88 -6.35 -9.52
C ILE A 127 -1.86 -7.47 -9.25
N LYS A 128 -0.99 -7.78 -10.22
CA LYS A 128 -0.06 -8.91 -10.13
C LYS A 128 1.30 -8.54 -10.71
N ASP A 129 2.32 -9.15 -10.13
CA ASP A 129 3.68 -9.07 -10.65
C ASP A 129 3.84 -9.76 -12.02
N VAL A 130 5.03 -9.64 -12.61
CA VAL A 130 5.45 -10.41 -13.78
C VAL A 130 5.46 -11.91 -13.49
N THR A 131 5.35 -12.70 -14.55
CA THR A 131 5.57 -14.14 -14.50
C THR A 131 6.76 -14.51 -15.37
N CYS A 132 7.68 -15.29 -14.81
CA CYS A 132 8.89 -15.78 -15.46
C CYS A 132 8.78 -17.29 -15.71
N ARG A 133 9.62 -17.81 -16.62
CA ARG A 133 9.91 -19.25 -16.72
C ARG A 133 11.38 -19.48 -17.06
N CYS A 134 11.85 -20.71 -16.92
CA CYS A 134 13.14 -21.11 -17.44
C CYS A 134 13.09 -21.37 -18.94
N ASP A 135 14.16 -21.02 -19.66
CA ASP A 135 14.29 -21.29 -21.08
C ASP A 135 14.65 -22.74 -21.35
N HIS A 136 13.62 -23.57 -21.47
CA HIS A 136 13.75 -25.00 -21.75
C HIS A 136 14.39 -25.27 -23.13
N THR A 137 14.31 -24.33 -24.08
CA THR A 137 14.94 -24.50 -25.41
C THR A 137 16.46 -24.44 -25.31
N ARG A 138 16.97 -23.77 -24.28
CA ARG A 138 18.39 -23.71 -23.91
C ARG A 138 18.75 -24.72 -22.82
N GLY A 139 17.85 -25.63 -22.47
CA GLY A 139 18.07 -26.68 -21.47
C GLY A 139 17.98 -26.22 -20.02
N TYR A 140 17.43 -25.04 -19.74
CA TYR A 140 17.24 -24.59 -18.36
C TYR A 140 16.00 -25.23 -17.74
N ALA A 141 16.06 -25.47 -16.43
CA ALA A 141 14.94 -25.91 -15.59
C ALA A 141 14.95 -25.14 -14.27
N PHE A 142 13.81 -25.08 -13.59
CA PHE A 142 13.72 -24.42 -12.29
C PHE A 142 14.55 -25.17 -11.24
N LEU A 143 15.35 -24.44 -10.47
CA LEU A 143 16.12 -24.97 -9.34
C LEU A 143 15.18 -25.56 -8.27
N THR A 144 14.15 -24.80 -7.93
CA THR A 144 13.05 -25.21 -7.06
C THR A 144 11.78 -25.24 -7.89
N THR A 145 11.02 -26.35 -7.87
CA THR A 145 9.78 -26.43 -8.65
C THR A 145 8.76 -25.42 -8.14
N PRO A 146 8.29 -24.46 -8.98
CA PRO A 146 7.29 -23.48 -8.58
C PRO A 146 5.91 -24.10 -8.42
N ARG A 147 4.99 -23.37 -7.79
CA ARG A 147 3.58 -23.80 -7.60
C ARG A 147 2.90 -24.10 -8.92
N ASN A 148 3.15 -23.28 -9.94
CA ASN A 148 2.77 -23.58 -11.31
C ASN A 148 3.99 -24.12 -12.05
N VAL A 149 3.97 -25.40 -12.40
CA VAL A 149 5.12 -26.12 -12.99
C VAL A 149 5.71 -25.44 -14.25
N SER A 150 4.96 -24.55 -14.90
CA SER A 150 5.40 -23.84 -16.11
C SER A 150 5.76 -22.37 -15.91
N LEU A 151 5.32 -21.74 -14.82
CA LEU A 151 5.41 -20.30 -14.60
C LEU A 151 5.71 -20.01 -13.14
N CYS A 152 6.52 -18.99 -12.90
CA CYS A 152 6.93 -18.57 -11.58
C CYS A 152 6.64 -17.08 -11.37
N GLU A 153 6.14 -16.71 -10.19
CA GLU A 153 5.95 -15.31 -9.77
C GLU A 153 7.11 -14.91 -8.83
N PRO A 154 8.06 -14.06 -9.25
CA PRO A 154 9.27 -13.76 -8.45
C PRO A 154 9.00 -13.17 -7.07
N THR A 155 7.89 -12.46 -6.89
CA THR A 155 7.49 -11.92 -5.59
C THR A 155 6.94 -12.97 -4.63
N ALA A 156 6.58 -14.15 -5.10
CA ALA A 156 5.93 -15.19 -4.32
C ALA A 156 6.84 -16.41 -4.05
N GLU A 157 7.79 -16.68 -4.93
CA GLU A 157 8.63 -17.87 -4.88
C GLU A 157 9.97 -17.69 -5.60
N ASP A 158 10.89 -18.63 -5.40
CA ASP A 158 12.20 -18.65 -6.05
C ASP A 158 12.06 -19.09 -7.53
N CYS A 159 12.38 -18.18 -8.45
CA CYS A 159 12.34 -18.43 -9.89
C CYS A 159 13.71 -18.80 -10.48
N SER A 160 14.70 -19.11 -9.66
CA SER A 160 16.06 -19.45 -10.11
C SER A 160 16.06 -20.61 -11.11
N CYS A 161 16.86 -20.48 -12.16
CA CYS A 161 17.03 -21.50 -13.19
C CYS A 161 18.43 -22.11 -13.12
N PHE A 162 18.54 -23.40 -13.43
CA PHE A 162 19.81 -24.08 -13.64
C PHE A 162 19.83 -24.77 -15.00
N LEU A 163 21.02 -24.92 -15.58
CA LEU A 163 21.19 -25.64 -16.82
C LEU A 163 21.10 -27.15 -16.54
N LYS A 164 20.06 -27.81 -17.04
CA LYS A 164 19.93 -29.26 -16.93
C LYS A 164 20.85 -29.91 -17.96
N ILE A 165 22.01 -30.36 -17.50
CA ILE A 165 22.91 -31.19 -18.30
C ILE A 165 22.25 -32.57 -18.40
N CYS A 166 21.73 -32.90 -19.58
CA CYS A 166 21.34 -34.27 -19.86
C CYS A 166 22.61 -35.10 -20.04
N ASP A 167 22.84 -36.05 -19.14
CA ASP A 167 23.85 -37.07 -19.38
C ASP A 167 23.49 -37.82 -20.67
N LYS A 168 24.40 -37.80 -21.64
CA LYS A 168 24.25 -38.50 -22.94
C LYS A 168 24.04 -40.02 -22.80
N ASN A 169 24.10 -40.56 -21.58
CA ASN A 169 23.98 -41.98 -21.27
C ASN A 169 22.54 -42.41 -20.91
N PHE A 170 21.56 -41.51 -20.84
CA PHE A 170 20.16 -41.92 -20.71
C PHE A 170 19.52 -42.13 -22.07
N ILE A 171 19.67 -43.36 -22.58
CA ILE A 171 18.81 -43.90 -23.63
C ILE A 171 17.42 -44.06 -23.01
N LEU A 172 16.42 -43.38 -23.57
CA LEU A 172 15.01 -43.70 -23.33
C LEU A 172 14.80 -45.15 -23.82
N ALA A 173 14.77 -46.10 -22.88
CA ALA A 173 14.21 -47.40 -23.16
C ALA A 173 12.73 -47.19 -23.51
N SER A 174 12.43 -47.44 -24.78
CA SER A 174 11.10 -47.46 -25.41
C SER A 174 10.11 -48.33 -24.68
#